data_AF-A0A1X1TC62-F1
#
_entry.id   AF-A0A1X1TC62-F1
#
_cell.length_a   1.000
_cell.length_b   1.000
_cell.length_c   1.000
_cell.angle_alpha   90.00
_cell.angle_beta   90.00
_cell.angle_gamma   90.00
#
_symmetry.space_group_name_H-M   'P 1'
#
loop_
_entity.id
_entity.type
_entity.pdbx_description
1 polymer ?
#
loop_
_entity_poly.entity_id
_entity_poly.type
_entity_poly.pdbx_seq_one_letter_code
_entity_poly.pdbx_strand_id
1 'polypeptide(L)'
;MLVADLQHFLDVGPETPGPARKLAEHLSAIVAAASAGDAHTRWETALPCRRRPAHRACPGRIVVGWTQPDHPINWCCSHCDDDGTISNWATSIYDLRRQQLSAAQPVRDVVVDADTAAALRTLPFLDHDCQRAVYAIRTHGNELHLTLTDIELDELIDSLAAEANHEPNRRRQRQLDTAYDRLTAAAGQPRW
;
A
#
# COMPACT_ATOMS: atom_id res chain seq x y z
N MET A 1 4.84 -7.68 -20.08
CA MET A 1 5.79 -8.21 -19.09
C MET A 1 7.02 -7.32 -18.91
N LEU A 2 7.09 -6.64 -17.78
CA LEU A 2 8.25 -5.90 -17.27
C LEU A 2 9.08 -6.82 -16.38
N VAL A 3 10.41 -6.75 -16.48
CA VAL A 3 11.33 -7.48 -15.59
C VAL A 3 12.21 -6.45 -14.90
N ALA A 4 12.16 -6.41 -13.57
CA ALA A 4 12.89 -5.44 -12.78
C ALA A 4 13.71 -6.09 -11.66
N ASP A 5 14.87 -5.51 -11.41
CA ASP A 5 15.66 -5.72 -10.20
C ASP A 5 15.41 -4.52 -9.30
N LEU A 6 14.91 -4.74 -8.07
CA LEU A 6 14.57 -3.63 -7.16
C LEU A 6 15.81 -2.79 -6.79
N GLN A 7 17.01 -3.37 -6.74
CA GLN A 7 18.22 -2.66 -6.32
C GLN A 7 18.52 -1.46 -7.23
N HIS A 8 18.15 -1.52 -8.52
CA HIS A 8 18.31 -0.42 -9.45
C HIS A 8 17.38 0.78 -9.17
N PHE A 9 16.40 0.63 -8.28
CA PHE A 9 15.39 1.63 -7.98
C PHE A 9 15.47 2.18 -6.54
N LEU A 10 16.40 1.70 -5.71
CA LEU A 10 16.53 2.13 -4.32
C LEU A 10 17.11 3.54 -4.18
N ASP A 11 18.05 3.92 -5.05
CA ASP A 11 18.80 5.18 -4.96
C ASP A 11 18.26 6.27 -5.91
N VAL A 12 16.96 6.27 -6.18
CA VAL A 12 16.33 7.21 -7.12
C VAL A 12 16.17 8.59 -6.49
N GLY A 13 17.15 9.46 -6.73
CA GLY A 13 17.17 10.84 -6.26
C GLY A 13 16.33 11.83 -7.10
N PRO A 14 16.24 13.10 -6.66
CA PRO A 14 15.45 14.16 -7.32
C PRO A 14 15.90 14.47 -8.75
N GLU A 15 17.16 14.19 -9.08
CA GLU A 15 17.75 14.35 -10.42
C GLU A 15 17.23 13.31 -11.44
N THR A 16 16.57 12.25 -10.96
CA THR A 16 16.03 11.22 -11.84
C THR A 16 14.82 11.74 -12.62
N PRO A 17 14.74 11.50 -13.94
CA PRO A 17 13.59 11.93 -14.73
C PRO A 17 12.26 11.46 -14.13
N GLY A 18 11.28 12.36 -14.11
CA GLY A 18 9.96 12.11 -13.50
C GLY A 18 9.30 10.77 -13.87
N PRO A 19 9.35 10.31 -15.14
CA PRO A 19 8.83 8.99 -15.51
C PRO A 19 9.56 7.81 -14.85
N ALA A 20 10.87 7.90 -14.70
CA ALA A 20 11.67 6.88 -14.04
C ALA A 20 11.43 6.87 -12.52
N ARG A 21 11.30 8.05 -11.89
CA ARG A 21 10.92 8.15 -10.48
C ARG A 21 9.54 7.55 -10.21
N LYS A 22 8.54 7.84 -11.05
CA LYS A 22 7.20 7.23 -10.93
C LYS A 22 7.22 5.72 -11.11
N LEU A 23 8.11 5.21 -11.96
CA LEU A 23 8.29 3.76 -12.11
C LEU A 23 8.90 3.17 -10.83
N ALA A 24 9.93 3.80 -10.27
CA ALA A 24 10.54 3.39 -9.00
C ALA A 24 9.49 3.36 -7.87
N GLU A 25 8.75 4.45 -7.67
CA GLU A 25 7.65 4.54 -6.70
C GLU A 25 6.62 3.41 -6.89
N HIS A 26 6.27 3.11 -8.14
CA HIS A 26 5.32 2.04 -8.44
C HIS A 26 5.87 0.65 -8.10
N LEU A 27 7.11 0.34 -8.48
CA LEU A 27 7.74 -0.95 -8.20
C LEU A 27 7.96 -1.15 -6.69
N SER A 28 8.41 -0.12 -5.98
CA SER A 28 8.56 -0.13 -4.53
C SER A 28 7.22 -0.34 -3.82
N ALA A 29 6.14 0.30 -4.28
CA ALA A 29 4.80 0.09 -3.75
C ALA A 29 4.30 -1.36 -3.98
N ILE A 30 4.58 -1.94 -5.16
CA ILE A 30 4.24 -3.35 -5.45
C ILE A 30 4.99 -4.29 -4.50
N VAL A 31 6.27 -4.03 -4.24
CA VAL A 31 7.08 -4.80 -3.29
C VAL A 31 6.51 -4.71 -1.88
N ALA A 32 6.21 -3.49 -1.42
CA ALA A 32 5.61 -3.24 -0.12
C ALA A 32 4.27 -3.98 0.03
N ALA A 33 3.40 -3.90 -0.97
CA ALA A 33 2.13 -4.64 -0.93
C ALA A 33 2.36 -6.15 -0.94
N ALA A 34 3.13 -6.69 -1.89
CA ALA A 34 3.35 -8.14 -2.00
C ALA A 34 3.94 -8.75 -0.72
N SER A 35 4.89 -8.06 -0.10
CA SER A 35 5.56 -8.52 1.13
C SER A 35 4.73 -8.33 2.40
N ALA A 36 3.82 -7.35 2.42
CA ALA A 36 2.89 -7.12 3.52
C ALA A 36 1.77 -8.16 3.60
N GLY A 37 1.40 -8.74 2.46
CA GLY A 37 0.34 -9.75 2.36
C GLY A 37 0.76 -11.12 2.89
N ASP A 38 -0.22 -11.99 3.07
CA ASP A 38 0.02 -13.38 3.47
C ASP A 38 0.70 -14.14 2.33
N ALA A 39 1.83 -14.77 2.63
CA ALA A 39 2.56 -15.55 1.64
C ALA A 39 1.68 -16.66 1.06
N HIS A 40 1.93 -17.03 -0.20
CA HIS A 40 1.31 -18.15 -0.93
C HIS A 40 -0.09 -17.92 -1.51
N THR A 41 -0.79 -16.84 -1.15
CA THR A 41 -2.09 -16.52 -1.78
C THR A 41 -1.95 -15.32 -2.69
N ARG A 42 -2.42 -15.45 -3.94
CA ARG A 42 -2.52 -14.30 -4.85
C ARG A 42 -3.69 -13.42 -4.41
N TRP A 43 -3.49 -12.11 -4.33
CA TRP A 43 -4.52 -11.19 -3.88
C TRP A 43 -4.44 -9.84 -4.60
N GLU A 44 -5.57 -9.15 -4.66
CA GLU A 44 -5.68 -7.84 -5.31
C GLU A 44 -5.46 -6.72 -4.29
N THR A 45 -4.47 -5.88 -4.55
CA THR A 45 -4.05 -4.79 -3.67
C THR A 45 -4.89 -3.53 -3.88
N ALA A 46 -4.80 -2.56 -2.97
CA ALA A 46 -5.35 -1.21 -3.19
C ALA A 46 -4.53 -0.36 -4.19
N LEU A 47 -3.43 -0.86 -4.76
CA LEU A 47 -2.58 -0.10 -5.68
C LEU A 47 -3.25 0.04 -7.04
N PRO A 48 -3.41 1.27 -7.57
CA PRO A 48 -3.97 1.47 -8.90
C PRO A 48 -2.96 1.07 -9.98
N CYS A 49 -3.47 0.62 -11.12
CA CYS A 49 -2.64 0.45 -12.31
C CYS A 49 -2.14 1.81 -12.82
N ARG A 50 -0.85 1.89 -13.17
CA ARG A 50 -0.23 3.10 -13.72
C ARG A 50 -0.58 3.37 -15.20
N ARG A 51 -1.07 2.36 -15.93
CA ARG A 51 -1.37 2.48 -17.36
C ARG A 51 -2.53 3.41 -17.61
N ARG A 52 -2.50 4.06 -18.77
CA ARG A 52 -3.58 4.89 -19.29
C ARG A 52 -4.00 4.48 -20.71
N PRO A 53 -4.57 3.27 -20.90
CA PRO A 53 -5.00 2.82 -22.22
C PRO A 53 -6.05 3.80 -22.77
N ALA A 54 -5.94 4.14 -24.05
CA ALA A 54 -6.80 5.13 -24.72
C ALA A 54 -6.93 6.47 -23.94
N HIS A 55 -5.84 6.92 -23.33
CA HIS A 55 -5.75 8.16 -22.54
C HIS A 55 -6.65 8.22 -21.29
N ARG A 56 -7.19 7.09 -20.83
CA ARG A 56 -8.00 6.99 -19.60
C ARG A 56 -7.26 6.18 -18.56
N ALA A 57 -7.39 6.54 -17.29
CA ALA A 57 -6.82 5.74 -16.20
C ALA A 57 -7.39 4.32 -16.27
N CYS A 58 -6.51 3.32 -16.21
CA CYS A 58 -6.93 1.94 -16.09
C CYS A 58 -7.71 1.76 -14.78
N PRO A 59 -8.94 1.20 -14.78
CA PRO A 59 -9.71 0.97 -13.56
C PRO A 59 -9.16 -0.20 -12.72
N GLY A 60 -8.25 -1.00 -13.28
CA GLY A 60 -7.69 -2.17 -12.62
C GLY A 60 -6.71 -1.82 -11.50
N ARG A 61 -6.52 -2.80 -10.63
CA ARG A 61 -5.60 -2.76 -9.50
C ARG A 61 -4.47 -3.75 -9.72
N ILE A 62 -3.41 -3.61 -8.94
CA ILE A 62 -2.30 -4.55 -8.98
C ILE A 62 -2.68 -5.78 -8.18
N VAL A 63 -2.65 -6.93 -8.83
CA VAL A 63 -2.72 -8.26 -8.23
C VAL A 63 -1.29 -8.74 -8.04
N VAL A 64 -0.95 -9.08 -6.80
CA VAL A 64 0.37 -9.57 -6.43
C VAL A 64 0.27 -11.01 -5.96
N GLY A 65 1.34 -11.77 -6.19
CA GLY A 65 1.50 -13.08 -5.62
C GLY A 65 2.98 -13.40 -5.49
N TRP A 66 3.31 -14.05 -4.38
CA TRP A 66 4.62 -14.67 -4.23
C TRP A 66 4.48 -15.99 -3.50
N THR A 67 5.39 -16.89 -3.81
CA THR A 67 5.40 -18.22 -3.21
C THR A 67 6.44 -18.33 -2.11
N GLN A 68 7.58 -17.61 -2.20
CA GLN A 68 8.65 -17.68 -1.21
C GLN A 68 9.54 -16.41 -1.17
N PRO A 69 10.20 -16.11 -0.03
CA PRO A 69 11.11 -14.98 0.16
C PRO A 69 12.23 -14.81 -0.87
N ASP A 70 12.74 -15.90 -1.42
CA ASP A 70 13.89 -15.86 -2.34
C ASP A 70 13.45 -15.85 -3.81
N HIS A 71 12.14 -15.77 -4.07
CA HIS A 71 11.60 -15.76 -5.41
C HIS A 71 11.19 -14.34 -5.85
N PRO A 72 11.25 -14.05 -7.16
CA PRO A 72 10.71 -12.80 -7.68
C PRO A 72 9.23 -12.65 -7.34
N ILE A 73 8.81 -11.42 -7.02
CA ILE A 73 7.39 -11.07 -6.92
C ILE A 73 6.81 -11.06 -8.32
N ASN A 74 5.73 -11.80 -8.53
CA ASN A 74 4.95 -11.73 -9.76
C ASN A 74 3.77 -10.79 -9.53
N TRP A 75 3.53 -9.88 -10.48
CA TRP A 75 2.41 -8.95 -10.42
C TRP A 75 1.75 -8.79 -11.78
N CYS A 76 0.46 -8.49 -11.78
CA CYS A 76 -0.24 -8.01 -12.97
C CYS A 76 -1.37 -7.06 -12.59
N CYS A 77 -1.86 -6.30 -13.56
CA CYS A 77 -3.11 -5.57 -13.43
C CYS A 77 -4.29 -6.54 -13.58
N SER A 78 -5.36 -6.32 -12.81
CA SER A 78 -6.61 -7.08 -12.94
C SER A 78 -7.47 -6.71 -14.16
N HIS A 79 -7.08 -5.68 -14.93
CA HIS A 79 -7.91 -5.17 -16.03
C HIS A 79 -7.18 -5.04 -17.37
N CYS A 80 -5.89 -4.74 -17.37
CA CYS A 80 -5.11 -4.59 -18.61
C CYS A 80 -3.86 -5.47 -18.58
N ASP A 81 -3.16 -5.56 -19.71
CA ASP A 81 -1.98 -6.41 -19.89
C ASP A 81 -0.69 -5.81 -19.29
N ASP A 82 -0.79 -5.01 -18.22
CA ASP A 82 0.39 -4.57 -17.48
C ASP A 82 0.76 -5.63 -16.44
N ASP A 83 1.90 -6.25 -16.64
CA ASP A 83 2.38 -7.35 -15.83
C ASP A 83 3.90 -7.33 -15.73
N GLY A 84 4.43 -8.00 -14.72
CA GLY A 84 5.87 -8.14 -14.58
C GLY A 84 6.34 -8.94 -13.38
N THR A 85 7.67 -8.99 -13.26
CA THR A 85 8.40 -9.60 -12.15
C THR A 85 9.36 -8.62 -11.52
N ILE A 86 9.56 -8.74 -10.21
CA ILE A 86 10.51 -7.94 -9.43
C ILE A 86 11.41 -8.89 -8.65
N SER A 87 12.72 -8.89 -8.90
CA SER A 87 13.74 -9.64 -8.17
C SER A 87 14.50 -8.77 -7.18
N ASN A 88 15.30 -9.41 -6.31
CA ASN A 88 16.20 -8.74 -5.35
C ASN A 88 15.52 -7.71 -4.45
N TRP A 89 14.25 -7.95 -4.14
CA TRP A 89 13.42 -7.08 -3.30
C TRP A 89 13.57 -7.38 -1.81
N ALA A 90 13.94 -8.62 -1.46
CA ALA A 90 14.07 -9.07 -0.09
C ALA A 90 15.14 -8.24 0.64
N THR A 91 14.89 -7.94 1.92
CA THR A 91 15.74 -7.12 2.80
C THR A 91 15.87 -5.65 2.40
N SER A 92 15.16 -5.19 1.37
CA SER A 92 15.06 -3.76 1.06
C SER A 92 14.20 -3.01 2.08
N ILE A 93 14.27 -1.68 2.07
CA ILE A 93 13.41 -0.82 2.91
C ILE A 93 11.91 -0.94 2.59
N TYR A 94 11.56 -1.57 1.48
CA TYR A 94 10.17 -1.82 1.06
C TYR A 94 9.71 -3.24 1.38
N ASP A 95 10.57 -4.07 1.96
CA ASP A 95 10.22 -5.41 2.43
C ASP A 95 9.46 -5.32 3.76
N LEU A 96 8.14 -5.47 3.67
CA LEU A 96 7.21 -5.36 4.80
C LEU A 96 6.77 -6.72 5.34
N ARG A 97 7.59 -7.77 5.18
CA ARG A 97 7.30 -9.06 5.82
C ARG A 97 7.18 -8.90 7.33
N ARG A 98 6.22 -9.59 7.96
CA ARG A 98 6.12 -9.64 9.43
C ARG A 98 7.45 -10.09 10.04
N GLN A 99 8.03 -9.23 10.87
CA GLN A 99 9.31 -9.51 11.54
C GLN A 99 9.11 -10.37 12.81
N GLN A 100 7.91 -10.33 13.42
CA GLN A 100 7.58 -11.11 14.61
C GLN A 100 6.17 -11.72 14.50
N LEU A 101 6.06 -12.98 14.92
CA LEU A 101 4.78 -13.62 15.22
C LEU A 101 4.26 -13.02 16.54
N SER A 102 3.66 -11.84 16.48
CA SER A 102 2.88 -11.34 17.61
C SER A 102 1.73 -12.31 17.88
N ALA A 103 1.38 -12.50 19.15
CA ALA A 103 0.19 -13.26 19.52
C ALA A 103 -1.01 -12.74 18.71
N ALA A 104 -1.92 -13.63 18.29
CA ALA A 104 -3.08 -13.26 17.49
C ALA A 104 -3.95 -12.26 18.27
N GLN A 105 -3.67 -10.96 18.07
CA GLN A 105 -4.52 -9.90 18.55
C GLN A 105 -5.74 -9.84 17.64
N PRO A 106 -6.92 -9.60 18.21
CA PRO A 106 -8.11 -9.51 17.41
C PRO A 106 -8.00 -8.27 16.52
N VAL A 107 -8.06 -8.48 15.21
CA VAL A 107 -7.99 -7.41 14.21
C VAL A 107 -9.37 -6.82 13.95
N ARG A 108 -9.39 -5.56 13.52
CA ARG A 108 -10.54 -4.91 12.88
C ARG A 108 -10.40 -5.01 11.37
N ASP A 109 -11.55 -5.01 10.71
CA ASP A 109 -11.64 -4.85 9.27
C ASP A 109 -12.38 -3.54 8.97
N VAL A 110 -11.67 -2.57 8.40
CA VAL A 110 -12.17 -1.23 8.12
C VAL A 110 -12.31 -1.06 6.62
N VAL A 111 -13.54 -0.80 6.16
CA VAL A 111 -13.80 -0.46 4.76
C VAL A 111 -13.32 0.96 4.49
N VAL A 112 -12.44 1.11 3.50
CA VAL A 112 -11.90 2.39 3.02
C VAL A 112 -12.16 2.54 1.52
N ASP A 113 -12.11 3.77 1.00
CA ASP A 113 -12.10 3.97 -0.45
C ASP A 113 -10.68 4.15 -1.02
N ALA A 114 -10.61 4.26 -2.34
CA ALA A 114 -9.35 4.40 -3.06
C ALA A 114 -8.57 5.67 -2.66
N ASP A 115 -9.27 6.77 -2.37
CA ASP A 115 -8.66 8.05 -2.00
C ASP A 115 -8.07 7.99 -0.59
N THR A 116 -8.76 7.34 0.35
CA THR A 116 -8.27 7.09 1.71
C THR A 116 -7.04 6.19 1.65
N ALA A 117 -7.12 5.05 0.95
CA ALA A 117 -5.97 4.16 0.81
C ALA A 117 -4.77 4.85 0.13
N ALA A 118 -5.02 5.77 -0.81
CA ALA A 118 -3.96 6.58 -1.42
C ALA A 118 -3.36 7.59 -0.43
N ALA A 119 -4.19 8.27 0.36
CA ALA A 119 -3.74 9.23 1.37
C ALA A 119 -2.85 8.57 2.43
N LEU A 120 -3.27 7.42 2.95
CA LEU A 120 -2.51 6.63 3.93
C LEU A 120 -1.10 6.28 3.43
N ARG A 121 -0.97 5.90 2.15
CA ARG A 121 0.33 5.59 1.53
C ARG A 121 1.26 6.80 1.38
N THR A 122 0.77 8.03 1.59
CA THR A 122 1.60 9.24 1.54
C THR A 122 2.13 9.69 2.90
N LEU A 123 1.80 8.98 3.98
CA LEU A 123 2.28 9.32 5.32
C LEU A 123 3.78 9.02 5.41
N PRO A 124 4.62 10.00 5.82
CA PRO A 124 6.08 9.87 5.78
C PRO A 124 6.65 9.02 6.92
N PHE A 125 5.95 8.91 8.05
CA PHE A 125 6.44 8.27 9.27
C PHE A 125 5.40 7.33 9.85
N LEU A 126 5.22 6.19 9.19
CA LEU A 126 4.51 5.07 9.77
C LEU A 126 5.51 4.12 10.41
N ASP A 127 5.18 3.56 11.57
CA ASP A 127 5.88 2.37 12.03
C ASP A 127 5.69 1.20 11.04
N HIS A 128 6.47 0.15 11.24
CA HIS A 128 6.47 -1.00 10.33
C HIS A 128 5.12 -1.74 10.29
N ASP A 129 4.35 -1.76 11.37
CA ASP A 129 3.07 -2.47 11.45
C ASP A 129 1.95 -1.68 10.76
N CYS A 130 1.87 -0.37 11.00
CA CYS A 130 1.01 0.56 10.27
C CYS A 130 1.33 0.60 8.78
N GLN A 131 2.62 0.69 8.42
CA GLN A 131 3.05 0.66 7.02
C GLN A 131 2.62 -0.65 6.35
N ARG A 132 2.83 -1.79 7.03
CA ARG A 132 2.38 -3.09 6.53
C ARG A 132 0.85 -3.14 6.37
N ALA A 133 0.07 -2.67 7.34
CA ALA A 133 -1.39 -2.63 7.24
C ALA A 133 -1.88 -1.80 6.04
N VAL A 134 -1.28 -0.62 5.82
CA VAL A 134 -1.61 0.28 4.71
C VAL A 134 -1.29 -0.34 3.35
N TYR A 135 -0.16 -1.03 3.21
CA TYR A 135 0.19 -1.72 1.97
C TYR A 135 -0.51 -3.08 1.81
N ALA A 136 -1.00 -3.68 2.91
CA ALA A 136 -1.82 -4.88 2.94
C ALA A 136 -3.31 -4.63 2.64
N ILE A 137 -3.73 -3.37 2.42
CA ILE A 137 -5.11 -3.05 2.05
C ILE A 137 -5.47 -3.82 0.78
N ARG A 138 -6.45 -4.70 0.91
CA ARG A 138 -6.85 -5.65 -0.12
C ARG A 138 -8.24 -5.36 -0.64
N THR A 139 -8.47 -5.73 -1.89
CA THR A 139 -9.80 -5.66 -2.48
C THR A 139 -10.56 -6.93 -2.15
N HIS A 140 -11.77 -6.78 -1.63
CA HIS A 140 -12.72 -7.87 -1.46
C HIS A 140 -14.06 -7.44 -2.09
N GLY A 141 -14.45 -8.10 -3.18
CA GLY A 141 -15.55 -7.63 -4.01
C GLY A 141 -15.24 -6.25 -4.62
N ASN A 142 -16.00 -5.23 -4.24
CA ASN A 142 -15.81 -3.86 -4.72
C ASN A 142 -15.32 -2.89 -3.63
N GLU A 143 -14.98 -3.42 -2.45
CA GLU A 143 -14.57 -2.68 -1.27
C GLU A 143 -13.08 -2.87 -1.00
N LEU A 144 -12.44 -1.86 -0.41
CA LEU A 144 -11.07 -1.97 0.06
C LEU A 144 -11.08 -2.16 1.57
N HIS A 145 -10.37 -3.17 2.03
CA HIS A 145 -10.36 -3.62 3.40
C HIS A 145 -8.99 -3.36 4.01
N LEU A 146 -8.97 -2.49 5.02
CA LEU A 146 -7.82 -2.19 5.86
C LEU A 146 -7.95 -3.05 7.14
N THR A 147 -7.08 -4.05 7.28
CA THR A 147 -7.07 -4.97 8.43
C THR A 147 -5.91 -4.67 9.35
N LEU A 148 -6.21 -4.35 10.61
CA LEU A 148 -5.24 -3.91 11.62
C LEU A 148 -5.81 -4.08 13.03
N THR A 149 -4.96 -4.11 14.04
CA THR A 149 -5.37 -4.18 15.45
C THR A 149 -5.94 -2.85 15.94
N ASP A 150 -6.58 -2.83 17.11
CA ASP A 150 -7.02 -1.57 17.74
C ASP A 150 -5.84 -0.61 17.98
N ILE A 151 -4.69 -1.15 18.40
CA ILE A 151 -3.47 -0.37 18.66
C ILE A 151 -2.93 0.24 17.36
N GLU A 152 -2.78 -0.58 16.33
CA GLU A 152 -2.33 -0.12 15.00
C GLU A 152 -3.31 0.92 14.41
N LEU A 153 -4.62 0.80 14.69
CA LEU A 153 -5.62 1.78 14.24
C LEU A 153 -5.45 3.13 14.95
N ASP A 154 -5.27 3.12 16.27
CA ASP A 154 -5.04 4.34 17.04
C ASP A 154 -3.73 5.04 16.60
N GLU A 155 -2.64 4.28 16.43
CA GLU A 155 -1.35 4.79 15.94
C GLU A 155 -1.45 5.39 14.53
N LEU A 156 -2.23 4.76 13.65
CA LEU A 156 -2.48 5.27 12.30
C LEU A 156 -3.33 6.55 12.31
N ILE A 157 -4.33 6.64 13.20
CA ILE A 157 -5.15 7.84 13.40
C ILE A 157 -4.30 9.00 13.92
N ASP A 158 -3.43 8.76 14.89
CA ASP A 158 -2.53 9.77 15.44
C ASP A 158 -1.55 10.28 14.37
N SER A 159 -1.00 9.36 13.55
CA SER A 159 -0.13 9.71 12.42
C SER A 159 -0.85 10.56 11.38
N LEU A 160 -2.10 10.25 11.06
CA LEU A 160 -2.94 11.05 10.17
C LEU A 160 -3.19 12.45 10.72
N ALA A 161 -3.58 12.55 12.00
CA ALA A 161 -3.84 13.82 12.64
C ALA A 161 -2.59 14.70 12.67
N ALA A 162 -1.44 14.13 13.03
CA ALA A 162 -0.17 14.82 13.02
C ALA A 162 0.17 15.39 11.64
N GLU A 163 0.03 14.58 10.59
CA GLU A 163 0.31 15.01 9.22
C GLU A 163 -0.68 16.08 8.74
N ALA A 164 -1.98 15.90 8.98
CA ALA A 164 -3.03 16.83 8.56
C ALA A 164 -2.88 18.22 9.20
N ASN A 165 -2.51 18.25 10.49
CA ASN A 165 -2.32 19.48 11.25
C ASN A 165 -1.13 20.32 10.75
N HIS A 166 -0.09 19.66 10.22
CA HIS A 166 1.11 20.33 9.72
C HIS A 166 1.14 20.49 8.19
N GLU A 167 0.13 20.00 7.47
CA GLU A 167 0.08 20.06 6.01
C GLU A 167 -0.21 21.49 5.48
N PRO A 168 0.74 22.14 4.78
CA PRO A 168 0.53 23.48 4.24
C PRO A 168 -0.41 23.53 3.03
N ASN A 169 -0.50 22.45 2.25
CA ASN A 169 -1.36 22.32 1.08
C ASN A 169 -2.79 21.95 1.50
N ARG A 170 -3.68 22.95 1.46
CA ARG A 170 -5.11 22.81 1.78
C ARG A 170 -5.82 21.66 1.07
N ARG A 171 -5.41 21.31 -0.15
CA ARG A 171 -6.01 20.17 -0.87
C ARG A 171 -5.60 18.85 -0.23
N ARG A 172 -4.31 18.68 0.09
CA ARG A 172 -3.81 17.47 0.75
C ARG A 172 -4.34 17.39 2.18
N GLN A 173 -4.36 18.50 2.91
CA GLN A 173 -4.96 18.58 4.26
C GLN A 173 -6.38 18.01 4.26
N ARG A 174 -7.26 18.48 3.36
CA ARG A 174 -8.64 17.94 3.26
C ARG A 174 -8.72 16.46 2.95
N GLN A 175 -7.78 15.93 2.17
CA GLN A 175 -7.71 14.50 1.87
C GLN A 175 -7.32 13.70 3.13
N LEU A 176 -6.38 14.22 3.92
CA LEU A 176 -5.98 13.63 5.20
C LEU A 176 -7.11 13.73 6.24
N ASP A 177 -7.79 14.87 6.34
CA ASP A 177 -8.94 15.06 7.24
C ASP A 177 -10.07 14.06 6.90
N THR A 178 -10.36 13.86 5.61
CA THR A 178 -11.37 12.89 5.16
C THR A 178 -10.96 11.46 5.54
N ALA A 179 -9.68 11.12 5.44
CA ALA A 179 -9.17 9.82 5.87
C ALA A 179 -9.27 9.66 7.40
N TYR A 180 -8.91 10.72 8.15
CA TYR A 180 -8.99 10.76 9.62
C TYR A 180 -10.42 10.55 10.13
N ASP A 181 -11.40 11.28 9.59
CA ASP A 181 -12.80 11.18 9.98
C ASP A 181 -13.33 9.75 9.81
N ARG A 182 -12.92 9.08 8.71
CA ARG A 182 -13.34 7.71 8.42
C ARG A 182 -12.73 6.68 9.35
N LEU A 183 -11.43 6.75 9.60
CA LEU A 183 -10.78 5.83 10.52
C LEU A 183 -11.29 6.03 11.95
N THR A 184 -11.52 7.27 12.38
CA THR A 184 -12.09 7.60 13.68
C THR A 184 -13.51 7.04 13.83
N ALA A 185 -14.34 7.18 12.79
CA ALA A 185 -15.67 6.58 12.78
C ALA A 185 -15.63 5.05 12.89
N ALA A 186 -14.66 4.40 12.26
CA ALA A 186 -14.47 2.96 12.35
C ALA A 186 -13.95 2.49 13.73
N ALA A 187 -13.10 3.28 14.37
CA ALA A 187 -12.62 3.02 15.74
C ALA A 187 -13.77 3.03 16.76
N GLY A 188 -14.74 3.93 16.57
CA GLY A 188 -15.93 4.07 17.44
C GLY A 188 -16.99 2.97 17.29
N GLN A 189 -16.89 2.08 16.30
CA GLN A 189 -17.87 1.00 16.10
C GLN A 189 -17.61 -0.19 17.04
N PRO A 190 -18.65 -0.77 17.67
CA PRO A 190 -18.51 -1.95 18.52
C PRO A 190 -18.13 -3.21 17.71
N ARG A 191 -17.37 -4.11 18.32
CA ARG A 191 -17.00 -5.42 17.75
C ARG A 191 -18.21 -6.34 17.83
N TRP A 192 -18.62 -6.93 16.71
CA TRP A 192 -19.66 -7.96 16.67
C TRP A 192 -19.05 -9.32 16.39
#